data_AF-A0AAU3G4J5-F1
#
_entry.id   AF-A0AAU3G4J5-F1
#
_cell.length_a   1.000
_cell.length_b   1.000
_cell.length_c   1.000
_cell.angle_alpha   90.00
_cell.angle_beta   90.00
_cell.angle_gamma   90.00
#
_symmetry.space_group_name_H-M   'P 1'
#
loop_
_entity.id
_entity.type
_entity.pdbx_description
1 polymer ?
#
loop_
_entity_poly.entity_id
_entity_poly.type
_entity_poly.pdbx_seq_one_letter_code
_entity_poly.pdbx_strand_id
1 'polypeptide(L)'
;MATVDNGDGKTSGWPRILVPALIGTAAVLIASAIGYSATTPVKSPSSAPPASQGSCERLASRVAVRQVSAAIVFPEVSYAVDDAGDRPRIDLAGSYRGAIDEGKRVAVIVRADPRSYDSTPEHQPGDGRYYYEQELQIDEQAHCWSAMSLNPAHSGSSGLVWHIYLALVPADFGVTSVSARNEVEDGVFNGLDVLAAFTVRT
;
A
#
# COMPACT_ATOMS: atom_id res chain seq x y z
N MET A 1 -35.27 -1.95 54.68
CA MET A 1 -35.95 -2.67 53.59
C MET A 1 -35.12 -3.92 53.30
N ALA A 2 -35.76 -5.08 53.25
CA ALA A 2 -35.16 -6.40 53.37
C ALA A 2 -34.41 -6.89 52.11
N THR A 3 -33.58 -7.91 52.35
CA THR A 3 -32.64 -8.67 51.52
C THR A 3 -33.24 -9.58 50.42
N VAL A 4 -32.50 -9.71 49.30
CA VAL A 4 -32.02 -10.93 48.58
C VAL A 4 -33.02 -12.07 48.26
N ASP A 5 -33.22 -12.45 46.98
CA ASP A 5 -32.53 -13.54 46.25
C ASP A 5 -33.30 -13.94 44.95
N ASN A 6 -32.53 -14.58 44.06
CA ASN A 6 -32.75 -15.20 42.75
C ASN A 6 -34.03 -16.02 42.52
N GLY A 7 -34.41 -16.11 41.24
CA GLY A 7 -35.35 -17.12 40.74
C GLY A 7 -35.50 -17.11 39.22
N ASP A 8 -34.76 -18.01 38.58
CA ASP A 8 -34.79 -18.38 37.15
C ASP A 8 -36.18 -18.72 36.59
N GLY A 9 -36.40 -18.40 35.31
CA GLY A 9 -37.55 -18.85 34.52
C GLY A 9 -37.27 -18.90 33.02
N LYS A 10 -36.74 -20.05 32.56
CA LYS A 10 -36.42 -20.43 31.17
C LYS A 10 -37.61 -20.40 30.20
N THR A 11 -37.35 -20.02 28.94
CA THR A 11 -37.78 -20.58 27.63
C THR A 11 -37.39 -19.53 26.57
N SER A 12 -36.93 -19.77 25.34
CA SER A 12 -36.97 -20.87 24.37
C SER A 12 -35.76 -20.68 23.44
N GLY A 13 -35.07 -21.72 22.97
CA GLY A 13 -35.39 -22.33 21.68
C GLY A 13 -34.28 -22.07 20.63
N TRP A 14 -33.16 -22.78 20.72
CA TRP A 14 -32.15 -22.87 19.65
C TRP A 14 -32.58 -23.89 18.59
N PRO A 15 -32.51 -23.59 17.28
CA PRO A 15 -32.54 -24.64 16.27
C PRO A 15 -31.12 -25.03 15.86
N ARG A 16 -30.81 -26.30 16.13
CA ARG A 16 -29.75 -27.09 15.47
C ARG A 16 -30.20 -27.40 14.03
N ILE A 17 -29.34 -27.22 13.04
CA ILE A 17 -29.54 -27.79 11.70
C ILE A 17 -28.34 -28.68 11.37
N LEU A 18 -28.66 -29.92 11.01
CA LEU A 18 -27.77 -31.04 10.72
C LEU A 18 -27.32 -31.04 9.25
N VAL A 19 -26.11 -31.59 9.08
CA VAL A 19 -25.37 -31.90 7.86
C VAL A 19 -26.07 -32.97 7.00
N PRO A 20 -25.78 -33.03 5.69
CA PRO A 20 -25.51 -34.33 5.08
C PRO A 20 -24.14 -34.39 4.38
N ALA A 21 -23.43 -35.48 4.65
CA ALA A 21 -22.21 -35.92 4.00
C ALA A 21 -22.56 -36.70 2.72
N LEU A 22 -21.73 -36.58 1.67
CA LEU A 22 -21.69 -37.56 0.59
C LEU A 22 -20.26 -37.80 0.13
N ILE A 23 -19.91 -39.08 0.16
CA ILE A 23 -18.64 -39.72 -0.12
C ILE A 23 -18.58 -40.04 -1.62
N GLY A 24 -17.43 -39.87 -2.26
CA GLY A 24 -17.20 -40.30 -3.64
C GLY A 24 -15.72 -40.58 -3.91
N THR A 25 -15.30 -41.81 -3.62
CA THR A 25 -14.00 -42.40 -3.93
C THR A 25 -13.92 -42.85 -5.39
N ALA A 26 -12.81 -42.56 -6.08
CA ALA A 26 -12.35 -43.34 -7.23
C ALA A 26 -10.80 -43.35 -7.30
N ALA A 27 -10.25 -44.52 -7.01
CA ALA A 27 -8.90 -45.02 -7.29
C ALA A 27 -9.08 -46.10 -8.39
N VAL A 28 -8.18 -46.50 -9.30
CA VAL A 28 -6.71 -46.41 -9.45
C VAL A 28 -6.35 -47.00 -10.84
N LEU A 29 -5.26 -46.49 -11.47
CA LEU A 29 -4.21 -47.06 -12.38
C LEU A 29 -4.61 -48.04 -13.54
N ILE A 30 -3.93 -48.13 -14.71
CA ILE A 30 -2.51 -48.43 -14.97
C ILE A 30 -2.08 -48.00 -16.41
N ALA A 31 -0.77 -47.73 -16.53
CA ALA A 31 0.06 -47.30 -17.65
C ALA A 31 0.29 -48.26 -18.83
N SER A 32 0.74 -47.70 -19.96
CA SER A 32 1.78 -48.22 -20.90
C SER A 32 1.94 -47.21 -22.06
N ALA A 33 3.07 -46.95 -22.73
CA ALA A 33 4.45 -47.41 -22.67
C ALA A 33 5.34 -46.53 -23.58
N ILE A 34 6.60 -46.34 -23.16
CA ILE A 34 7.87 -46.28 -23.94
C ILE A 34 8.04 -45.22 -25.05
N GLY A 35 9.05 -44.36 -24.83
CA GLY A 35 9.75 -43.60 -25.87
C GLY A 35 10.94 -42.85 -25.29
N TYR A 36 12.12 -43.46 -25.29
CA TYR A 36 13.39 -42.83 -24.94
C TYR A 36 13.69 -41.67 -25.90
N SER A 37 13.95 -40.48 -25.36
CA SER A 37 14.88 -39.52 -25.96
C SER A 37 15.39 -38.56 -24.91
N ALA A 38 16.69 -38.63 -24.69
CA ALA A 38 17.45 -37.71 -23.87
C ALA A 38 17.39 -36.31 -24.48
N THR A 39 16.80 -35.34 -23.77
CA THR A 39 17.24 -33.95 -23.81
C THR A 39 16.72 -33.27 -22.55
N THR A 40 17.64 -32.86 -21.68
CA THR A 40 17.34 -31.92 -20.60
C THR A 40 16.76 -30.65 -21.22
N PRO A 41 15.57 -30.18 -20.83
CA PRO A 41 15.22 -28.80 -21.14
C PRO A 41 16.12 -27.95 -20.25
N VAL A 42 17.17 -27.40 -20.85
CA VAL A 42 17.86 -26.23 -20.33
C VAL A 42 16.78 -25.24 -19.94
N LYS A 43 16.64 -24.99 -18.65
CA LYS A 43 15.89 -23.85 -18.13
C LYS A 43 16.62 -22.63 -18.67
N SER A 44 16.21 -22.16 -19.85
CA SER A 44 16.63 -20.85 -20.34
C SER A 44 16.34 -19.87 -19.21
N PRO A 45 17.32 -19.11 -18.71
CA PRO A 45 16.97 -17.87 -18.05
C PRO A 45 16.28 -17.07 -19.16
N SER A 46 14.95 -17.04 -19.12
CA SER A 46 14.25 -15.92 -19.71
C SER A 46 14.65 -14.75 -18.84
N SER A 47 15.78 -14.15 -19.21
CA SER A 47 16.01 -12.74 -18.98
C SER A 47 14.78 -12.06 -19.55
N ALA A 48 13.79 -11.81 -18.68
CA ALA A 48 12.81 -10.79 -18.96
C ALA A 48 13.63 -9.58 -19.42
N PRO A 49 13.33 -9.00 -20.60
CA PRO A 49 13.97 -7.74 -20.95
C PRO A 49 13.76 -6.80 -19.76
N PRO A 50 14.77 -5.98 -19.38
CA PRO A 50 14.54 -4.96 -18.37
C PRO A 50 13.27 -4.23 -18.80
N ALA A 51 12.27 -4.20 -17.90
CA ALA A 51 11.08 -3.40 -18.13
C ALA A 51 11.60 -2.03 -18.53
N SER A 52 11.30 -1.63 -19.77
CA SER A 52 11.57 -0.27 -20.21
C SER A 52 10.78 0.59 -19.24
N GLN A 53 11.49 1.24 -18.31
CA GLN A 53 10.95 2.21 -17.37
C GLN A 53 10.45 3.42 -18.17
N GLY A 54 9.33 3.22 -18.86
CA GLY A 54 8.56 4.31 -19.46
C GLY A 54 7.93 5.08 -18.30
N SER A 55 7.91 6.40 -18.42
CA SER A 55 7.47 7.37 -17.41
C SER A 55 6.05 7.17 -16.83
N CYS A 56 5.30 6.17 -17.31
CA CYS A 56 3.92 5.89 -16.92
C CYS A 56 3.63 4.40 -16.62
N GLU A 57 4.62 3.63 -16.16
CA GLU A 57 4.41 2.22 -15.85
C GLU A 57 3.30 2.05 -14.78
N ARG A 58 2.32 1.21 -15.09
CA ARG A 58 1.28 0.84 -14.14
C ARG A 58 1.80 -0.29 -13.26
N LEU A 59 1.81 -0.06 -11.95
CA LEU A 59 2.28 -1.03 -10.97
C LEU A 59 1.24 -2.11 -10.68
N ALA A 60 1.67 -3.18 -10.00
CA ALA A 60 0.89 -4.40 -9.82
C ALA A 60 -0.45 -4.21 -9.10
N SER A 61 -0.52 -3.27 -8.15
CA SER A 61 -1.71 -3.01 -7.34
C SER A 61 -2.29 -1.62 -7.63
N ARG A 62 -3.60 -1.46 -7.46
CA ARG A 62 -4.30 -0.16 -7.53
C ARG A 62 -4.90 0.19 -6.18
N VAL A 63 -4.99 1.49 -5.89
CA VAL A 63 -5.57 1.98 -4.64
C VAL A 63 -6.68 2.99 -4.91
N ALA A 64 -7.72 2.95 -4.09
CA ALA A 64 -8.76 3.96 -4.11
C ALA A 64 -8.22 5.27 -3.55
N VAL A 65 -8.31 6.34 -4.34
CA VAL A 65 -7.80 7.66 -3.98
C VAL A 65 -8.94 8.50 -3.42
N ARG A 66 -8.74 9.07 -2.24
CA ARG A 66 -9.60 10.13 -1.72
C ARG A 66 -9.09 11.46 -2.24
N GLN A 67 -9.76 12.00 -3.25
CA GLN A 67 -9.51 13.35 -3.73
C GLN A 67 -9.93 14.37 -2.66
N VAL A 68 -9.05 15.33 -2.36
CA VAL A 68 -9.25 16.37 -1.32
C VAL A 68 -9.46 17.74 -1.96
N SER A 69 -8.60 18.12 -2.91
CA SER A 69 -8.69 19.38 -3.68
C SER A 69 -8.96 19.07 -5.16
N ALA A 70 -9.59 19.97 -5.91
CA ALA A 70 -9.90 19.78 -7.33
C ALA A 70 -8.86 20.39 -8.29
N ALA A 71 -7.84 21.08 -7.76
CA ALA A 71 -6.82 21.75 -8.58
C ALA A 71 -6.06 20.77 -9.48
N ILE A 72 -5.68 19.62 -8.91
CA ILE A 72 -5.05 18.50 -9.61
C ILE A 72 -5.74 17.22 -9.17
N VAL A 73 -6.27 16.47 -10.14
CA VAL A 73 -7.02 15.24 -9.90
C VAL A 73 -6.14 14.03 -10.18
N PHE A 74 -6.14 13.04 -9.28
CA PHE A 74 -5.40 11.79 -9.41
C PHE A 74 -6.38 10.63 -9.67
N PRO A 75 -6.84 10.43 -10.92
CA PRO A 75 -7.87 9.44 -11.23
C PRO A 75 -7.40 8.00 -11.06
N GLU A 76 -6.09 7.76 -11.12
CA GLU A 76 -5.51 6.45 -10.90
C GLU A 76 -4.20 6.57 -10.13
N VAL A 77 -4.09 5.82 -9.03
CA VAL A 77 -2.84 5.53 -8.33
C VAL A 77 -2.66 4.01 -8.33
N SER A 78 -1.47 3.59 -8.72
CA SER A 78 -0.97 2.23 -8.63
C SER A 78 0.26 2.18 -7.73
N TYR A 79 0.49 1.03 -7.09
CA TYR A 79 1.61 0.82 -6.19
C TYR A 79 2.17 -0.60 -6.30
N ALA A 80 3.43 -0.74 -5.91
CA ALA A 80 4.07 -2.01 -5.66
C ALA A 80 4.79 -1.91 -4.31
N VAL A 81 4.77 -3.01 -3.55
CA VAL A 81 5.49 -3.13 -2.29
C VAL A 81 6.56 -4.21 -2.45
N ASP A 82 7.79 -3.86 -2.10
CA ASP A 82 8.90 -4.80 -1.97
C ASP A 82 9.22 -5.00 -0.48
N ASP A 83 8.84 -6.15 0.05
CA ASP A 83 9.02 -6.56 1.45
C ASP A 83 10.19 -7.54 1.63
N ALA A 84 11.09 -7.65 0.63
CA ALA A 84 12.17 -8.64 0.67
C ALA A 84 13.28 -8.33 1.71
N GLY A 85 13.27 -7.14 2.32
CA GLY A 85 14.22 -6.72 3.35
C GLY A 85 13.54 -6.14 4.59
N ASP A 86 14.35 -5.80 5.59
CA ASP A 86 13.85 -5.28 6.88
C ASP A 86 13.17 -3.90 6.78
N ARG A 87 13.30 -3.22 5.63
CA ARG A 87 12.65 -1.95 5.33
C ARG A 87 11.83 -2.14 4.05
N PRO A 88 10.50 -2.24 4.14
CA PRO A 88 9.65 -2.34 2.98
C PRO A 88 9.79 -1.09 2.12
N ARG A 89 9.70 -1.25 0.81
CA ARG A 89 9.78 -0.15 -0.14
C ARG A 89 8.46 -0.03 -0.87
N ILE A 90 7.93 1.19 -0.95
CA ILE A 90 6.70 1.47 -1.70
C ILE A 90 7.06 2.26 -2.95
N ASP A 91 6.82 1.66 -4.11
CA ASP A 91 6.87 2.35 -5.39
C ASP A 91 5.45 2.82 -5.75
N LEU A 92 5.31 4.06 -6.25
CA LEU A 92 4.03 4.64 -6.66
C LEU A 92 4.09 5.10 -8.11
N ALA A 93 2.98 4.97 -8.82
CA ALA A 93 2.81 5.54 -10.15
C ALA A 93 1.34 5.79 -10.46
N GLY A 94 1.05 6.68 -11.39
CA GLY A 94 -0.33 6.94 -11.75
C GLY A 94 -0.51 7.92 -12.89
N SER A 95 -1.75 8.34 -13.05
CA SER A 95 -2.13 9.44 -13.94
C SER A 95 -2.63 10.62 -13.15
N TYR A 96 -2.61 11.80 -13.78
CA TYR A 96 -3.15 13.01 -13.19
C TYR A 96 -3.85 13.87 -14.25
N ARG A 97 -4.66 14.83 -13.79
CA ARG A 97 -5.30 15.85 -14.63
C ARG A 97 -5.24 17.19 -13.93
N GLY A 98 -5.13 18.26 -14.70
CA GLY A 98 -4.98 19.62 -14.18
C GLY A 98 -3.59 20.18 -14.50
N ALA A 99 -3.39 21.45 -14.18
CA ALA A 99 -2.11 22.13 -14.34
C ALA A 99 -1.38 22.18 -12.99
N ILE A 100 -0.05 22.04 -13.04
CA ILE A 100 0.82 22.34 -11.91
C ILE A 100 1.38 23.73 -12.17
N ASP A 101 1.08 24.68 -11.28
CA ASP A 101 1.55 26.06 -11.43
C ASP A 101 3.08 26.13 -11.40
N GLU A 102 3.63 27.13 -12.10
CA GLU A 102 5.07 27.38 -12.10
C GLU A 102 5.59 27.61 -10.67
N GLY A 103 6.75 27.03 -10.35
CA GLY A 103 7.33 27.09 -9.01
C GLY A 103 6.67 26.18 -7.97
N LYS A 104 5.68 25.37 -8.36
CA LYS A 104 5.08 24.33 -7.53
C LYS A 104 5.55 22.93 -7.92
N ARG A 105 5.44 22.02 -6.95
CA ARG A 105 5.74 20.59 -7.08
C ARG A 105 4.68 19.80 -6.33
N VAL A 106 4.47 18.55 -6.72
CA VAL A 106 3.64 17.63 -5.94
C VAL A 106 4.57 16.79 -5.08
N ALA A 107 4.49 16.97 -3.76
CA ALA A 107 5.24 16.19 -2.79
C ALA A 107 4.44 14.99 -2.29
N VAL A 108 5.15 13.91 -1.99
CA VAL A 108 4.66 12.77 -1.25
C VAL A 108 4.99 12.96 0.22
N ILE A 109 3.94 13.04 1.04
CA ILE A 109 4.05 13.08 2.50
C ILE A 109 3.41 11.82 3.04
N VAL A 110 4.05 11.17 4.00
CA VAL A 110 3.57 9.92 4.59
C VAL A 110 3.38 10.04 6.09
N ARG A 111 2.49 9.23 6.63
CA ARG A 111 2.27 9.07 8.07
C ARG A 111 1.91 7.63 8.36
N ALA A 112 2.67 6.97 9.22
CA ALA A 112 2.29 5.65 9.72
C ALA A 112 1.04 5.76 10.60
N ASP A 113 0.07 4.86 10.42
CA ASP A 113 -1.07 4.73 11.32
C ASP A 113 -0.56 4.30 12.70
N PRO A 114 -0.75 5.10 13.77
CA PRO A 114 -0.33 4.73 15.12
C PRO A 114 -0.98 3.44 15.64
N ARG A 115 -2.07 2.98 15.02
CA ARG A 115 -2.77 1.74 15.38
C ARG A 115 -2.31 0.54 14.57
N SER A 116 -1.42 0.74 13.60
CA SER A 116 -0.85 -0.37 12.84
C SER A 116 0.26 -1.06 13.63
N TYR A 117 0.36 -2.37 13.42
CA TYR A 117 1.37 -3.22 14.03
C TYR A 117 2.36 -3.60 12.95
N ASP A 118 3.63 -3.74 13.33
CA ASP A 118 4.59 -4.34 12.42
C ASP A 118 4.45 -5.88 12.41
N SER A 119 5.47 -6.57 11.89
CA SER A 119 5.57 -8.03 11.89
C SER A 119 5.57 -8.65 13.30
N THR A 120 5.66 -7.84 14.36
CA THR A 120 5.51 -8.20 15.77
C THR A 120 4.16 -7.66 16.29
N PRO A 121 3.14 -8.52 16.51
CA PRO A 121 1.76 -8.12 16.83
C PRO A 121 1.52 -7.27 18.10
N GLU A 122 2.56 -7.00 18.90
CA GLU A 122 2.51 -6.15 20.10
C GLU A 122 3.31 -4.85 19.94
N HIS A 123 4.04 -4.68 18.84
CA HIS A 123 4.83 -3.51 18.55
C HIS A 123 4.06 -2.58 17.61
N GLN A 124 3.80 -1.36 18.08
CA GLN A 124 3.12 -0.28 17.34
C GLN A 124 4.14 0.82 17.04
N PRO A 125 5.01 0.65 16.03
CA PRO A 125 6.05 1.63 15.75
C PRO A 125 5.51 2.90 15.06
N GLY A 126 4.22 2.95 14.68
CA GLY A 126 3.61 4.14 14.12
C GLY A 126 3.62 5.30 15.11
N ASP A 127 4.40 6.35 14.82
CA ASP A 127 4.55 7.52 15.68
C ASP A 127 3.49 8.61 15.41
N GLY A 128 2.72 8.45 14.33
CA GLY A 128 1.70 9.40 13.91
C GLY A 128 2.23 10.73 13.39
N ARG A 129 3.53 10.82 13.09
CA ARG A 129 4.17 12.02 12.52
C ARG A 129 4.09 12.02 11.01
N TYR A 130 4.23 13.20 10.41
CA TYR A 130 4.30 13.36 8.96
C TYR A 130 5.75 13.41 8.50
N TYR A 131 6.04 12.73 7.40
CA TYR A 131 7.36 12.65 6.81
C TYR A 131 7.29 13.02 5.33
N TYR A 132 8.12 13.96 4.92
CA TYR A 132 8.35 14.28 3.52
C TYR A 132 9.25 13.21 2.92
N GLU A 133 8.80 12.54 1.85
CA GLU A 133 9.62 11.51 1.21
C GLU A 133 10.34 12.09 -0.01
N GLN A 134 9.57 12.53 -1.00
CA GLN A 134 10.08 13.01 -2.28
C GLN A 134 9.00 13.74 -3.06
N GLU A 135 9.40 14.38 -4.16
CA GLU A 135 8.49 14.93 -5.16
C GLU A 135 8.11 13.86 -6.18
N LEU A 136 6.93 13.99 -6.77
CA LEU A 136 6.53 13.19 -7.92
C LEU A 136 7.39 13.56 -9.13
N GLN A 137 7.88 12.55 -9.84
CA GLN A 137 8.43 12.71 -11.17
C GLN A 137 7.25 12.79 -12.15
N ILE A 138 6.96 13.99 -12.62
CA ILE A 138 5.82 14.27 -13.51
C ILE A 138 6.27 14.22 -14.98
N ASP A 139 5.50 13.51 -15.80
CA ASP A 139 5.54 13.63 -17.27
C ASP A 139 4.29 14.38 -17.72
N GLU A 140 4.46 15.67 -18.05
CA GLU A 140 3.36 16.54 -18.46
C GLU A 140 2.77 16.18 -19.82
N GLN A 141 3.56 15.58 -20.71
CA GLN A 141 3.13 15.23 -22.05
C GLN A 141 2.25 13.97 -22.02
N ALA A 142 2.63 13.00 -21.18
CA ALA A 142 1.88 11.77 -21.00
C ALA A 142 0.82 11.84 -19.89
N HIS A 143 0.74 12.96 -19.15
CA HIS A 143 -0.17 13.17 -18.01
C HIS A 143 -0.08 12.06 -16.96
N CYS A 144 1.14 11.64 -16.67
CA CYS A 144 1.44 10.56 -15.74
C CYS A 144 2.55 10.95 -14.78
N TRP A 145 2.75 10.13 -13.76
CA TRP A 145 3.74 10.38 -12.75
C TRP A 145 4.24 9.09 -12.11
N SER A 146 5.43 9.18 -11.51
CA SER A 146 6.00 8.15 -10.65
C SER A 146 6.64 8.75 -9.40
N ALA A 147 6.72 7.95 -8.35
CA ALA A 147 7.51 8.23 -7.16
C ALA A 147 8.24 6.93 -6.81
N MET A 148 9.56 6.91 -7.04
CA MET A 148 10.34 5.70 -6.83
C MET A 148 10.71 5.58 -5.36
N SER A 149 10.39 4.44 -4.76
CA SER A 149 11.04 3.97 -3.55
C SER A 149 10.89 4.86 -2.33
N LEU A 150 9.64 5.08 -1.89
CA LEU A 150 9.39 5.58 -0.54
C LEU A 150 10.03 4.60 0.44
N ASN A 151 10.91 5.11 1.30
CA ASN A 151 11.66 4.30 2.27
C ASN A 151 11.14 4.66 3.66
N PRO A 152 10.04 4.02 4.10
CA PRO A 152 9.53 4.22 5.45
C PRO A 152 10.65 4.10 6.49
N ALA A 153 10.61 5.02 7.45
CA ALA A 153 11.79 5.54 8.16
C ALA A 153 12.65 4.51 8.93
N HIS A 154 12.13 3.31 9.24
CA HIS A 154 12.84 2.35 10.10
C HIS A 154 12.67 0.88 9.71
N SER A 155 13.63 0.07 10.16
CA SER A 155 13.59 -1.39 10.11
C SER A 155 12.40 -1.92 10.91
N GLY A 156 11.78 -3.01 10.45
CA GLY A 156 10.57 -3.57 11.06
C GLY A 156 9.31 -2.76 10.76
N SER A 157 9.21 -2.10 9.61
CA SER A 157 7.97 -1.41 9.19
C SER A 157 7.06 -2.27 8.30
N SER A 158 7.42 -3.54 8.06
CA SER A 158 6.50 -4.48 7.40
C SER A 158 5.29 -4.75 8.30
N GLY A 159 4.09 -4.80 7.73
CA GLY A 159 2.81 -4.88 8.42
C GLY A 159 2.11 -3.53 8.64
N LEU A 160 2.86 -2.42 8.56
CA LEU A 160 2.33 -1.08 8.86
C LEU A 160 1.36 -0.59 7.79
N VAL A 161 0.44 0.26 8.22
CA VAL A 161 -0.46 0.99 7.33
C VAL A 161 0.06 2.42 7.21
N TRP A 162 0.39 2.81 5.98
CA TRP A 162 0.86 4.14 5.64
C TRP A 162 -0.29 4.96 5.07
N HIS A 163 -0.56 6.11 5.67
CA HIS A 163 -1.34 7.18 5.05
C HIS A 163 -0.42 7.98 4.15
N ILE A 164 -0.73 8.03 2.87
CA ILE A 164 0.04 8.73 1.86
C ILE A 164 -0.77 9.93 1.38
N TYR A 165 -0.13 11.09 1.34
CA TYR A 165 -0.70 12.37 0.95
C TYR A 165 0.08 12.92 -0.23
N LEU A 166 -0.64 13.35 -1.27
CA LEU A 166 -0.08 14.11 -2.38
C LEU A 166 -0.43 15.57 -2.13
N ALA A 167 0.56 16.43 -1.95
CA ALA A 167 0.37 17.84 -1.60
C ALA A 167 1.08 18.75 -2.60
N LEU A 168 0.45 19.86 -2.96
CA LEU A 168 1.07 20.91 -3.76
C LEU A 168 1.96 21.77 -2.84
N VAL A 169 3.26 21.80 -3.14
CA VAL A 169 4.25 22.49 -2.32
C VAL A 169 5.08 23.47 -3.16
N PRO A 170 5.68 24.50 -2.56
CA PRO A 170 6.76 25.27 -3.19
C PRO A 170 7.93 24.38 -3.60
N ALA A 171 8.64 24.74 -4.68
CA ALA A 171 9.78 23.96 -5.19
C ALA A 171 10.98 23.87 -4.22
N ASP A 172 11.04 24.69 -3.16
CA ASP A 172 12.08 24.68 -2.13
C ASP A 172 11.63 24.01 -0.81
N PHE A 173 10.43 23.42 -0.77
CA PHE A 173 9.81 22.91 0.45
C PHE A 173 10.68 21.90 1.21
N GLY A 174 11.27 20.93 0.49
CA GLY A 174 12.14 19.91 1.08
C GLY A 174 13.40 20.45 1.77
N VAL A 175 13.76 21.72 1.52
CA VAL A 175 14.91 22.40 2.12
C VAL A 175 14.49 23.35 3.24
N THR A 176 13.36 24.04 3.10
CA THR A 176 12.97 25.14 3.99
C THR A 176 12.01 24.73 5.09
N SER A 177 11.26 23.65 4.88
CA SER A 177 10.07 23.33 5.69
C SER A 177 10.08 21.91 6.26
N VAL A 178 11.20 21.21 6.07
CA VAL A 178 11.38 19.81 6.44
C VAL A 178 12.58 19.72 7.38
N SER A 179 12.44 18.97 8.48
CA SER A 179 13.54 18.77 9.41
C SER A 179 14.66 17.91 8.82
N ALA A 180 15.82 17.85 9.48
CA ALA A 180 16.92 16.95 9.09
C ALA A 180 16.56 15.45 9.10
N ARG A 181 15.41 15.07 9.68
CA ARG A 181 14.88 13.69 9.69
C ARG A 181 13.71 13.51 8.73
N ASN A 182 13.52 14.44 7.82
CA ASN A 182 12.38 14.49 6.92
C ASN A 182 11.01 14.71 7.59
N GLU A 183 10.96 14.96 8.90
CA GLU A 183 9.71 15.26 9.61
C GLU A 183 9.14 16.61 9.15
N VAL A 184 7.83 16.62 8.90
CA VAL A 184 7.01 17.81 8.61
C VAL A 184 6.16 18.08 9.85
N GLU A 185 6.30 19.26 10.44
CA GLU A 185 5.50 19.63 11.61
C GLU A 185 4.01 19.73 11.27
N ASP A 186 3.14 19.36 12.22
CA ASP A 186 1.68 19.37 12.02
C ASP A 186 1.16 20.74 11.53
N GLY A 187 1.69 21.84 12.09
CA GLY A 187 1.30 23.20 11.68
C GLY A 187 1.65 23.51 10.23
N VAL A 188 2.78 22.98 9.75
CA VAL A 188 3.22 23.10 8.35
C VAL A 188 2.32 22.26 7.47
N PHE A 189 2.12 20.98 7.83
CA PHE A 189 1.29 20.06 7.05
C PHE A 189 -0.16 20.58 6.90
N ASN A 190 -0.75 21.10 7.98
CA ASN A 190 -2.11 21.65 7.96
C ASN A 190 -2.25 22.92 7.09
N GLY A 191 -1.13 23.59 6.76
CA GLY A 191 -1.10 24.71 5.83
C GLY A 191 -0.91 24.32 4.36
N LEU A 192 -0.68 23.04 4.06
CA LEU A 192 -0.47 22.57 2.69
C LEU A 192 -1.78 22.39 1.94
N ASP A 193 -1.74 22.60 0.62
CA ASP A 193 -2.81 22.18 -0.28
C ASP A 193 -2.69 20.68 -0.54
N VAL A 194 -3.34 19.89 0.32
CA VAL A 194 -3.44 18.44 0.13
C VAL A 194 -4.39 18.15 -1.03
N LEU A 195 -3.85 17.56 -2.09
CA LEU A 195 -4.58 17.25 -3.32
C LEU A 195 -5.34 15.93 -3.18
N ALA A 196 -4.66 14.90 -2.68
CA ALA A 196 -5.20 13.55 -2.56
C ALA A 196 -4.61 12.80 -1.37
N ALA A 197 -5.34 11.80 -0.87
CA ALA A 197 -4.87 10.91 0.17
C ALA A 197 -5.32 9.46 -0.08
N PHE A 198 -4.49 8.49 0.30
CA PHE A 198 -4.81 7.06 0.23
C PHE A 198 -3.97 6.27 1.25
N THR A 199 -4.21 4.97 1.34
CA THR A 199 -3.50 4.10 2.28
C THR A 199 -2.86 2.93 1.59
N VAL A 200 -1.63 2.60 1.97
CA VAL A 200 -0.91 1.40 1.53
C VAL A 200 -0.49 0.61 2.76
N ARG A 201 -0.61 -0.72 2.70
CA ARG A 201 -0.09 -1.62 3.73
C ARG A 201 1.21 -2.26 3.22
N THR A 202 2.23 -2.23 4.05
CA THR A 202 3.50 -2.95 3.88
C THR A 202 3.55 -4.19 4.76
#